data_AF-A0A509L4Y7-F1
#
_entry.id   AF-A0A509L4Y7-F1
#
_cell.length_a   1.000
_cell.length_b   1.000
_cell.length_c   1.000
_cell.angle_alpha   90.00
_cell.angle_beta   90.00
_cell.angle_gamma   90.00
#
_symmetry.space_group_name_H-M   'P 1'
#
loop_
_entity.id
_entity.type
_entity.pdbx_description
1 polymer ?
#
loop_
_entity_poly.entity_id
_entity_poly.type
_entity_poly.pdbx_seq_one_letter_code
_entity_poly.pdbx_strand_id
1 'polypeptide(L)'
;MGIRICVEKINRKGEIMQKPISFGELDFNLVSSMKETRKTLETGTPFHILVMGDFSGRKNRGQDQSDPELTTLQPLLVDRDNFDTLLAKLDVEIHLPILGEKAPPVCISFSELDDFHPDTLFQRLDIFQALKDTRDSLKDPTTAAAFAGGLMKTTAIEKEIELPKPVIEQSSGDLLDQIIDKTQPNDQQTPSAEPETQWDAFLHNIVKPHLVPKTHPKQKEMMDAVDAAASELMQIILHHEDFKATEAAWRGLDFLVSRLETDEQLKLFILDITKTELTKDLTATDDLYTTALYKLWVDQPAGTAGGLPWAVVAGNYIFEKQNKDLVLLGRIAKI
;
A
#
# COMPACT_ATOMS: atom_id res chain seq x y z
N MET A 1 -6.43 58.08 33.24
CA MET A 1 -7.49 59.01 32.77
C MET A 1 -7.03 59.56 31.43
N GLY A 2 -7.72 59.25 30.33
CA GLY A 2 -7.36 59.68 28.97
C GLY A 2 -7.76 58.63 27.94
N ILE A 3 -8.75 58.95 27.12
CA ILE A 3 -9.72 58.05 26.47
C ILE A 3 -9.57 58.09 24.94
N ARG A 4 -9.69 56.90 24.31
CA ARG A 4 -10.08 56.58 22.90
C ARG A 4 -9.16 57.11 21.77
N ILE A 5 -9.00 56.44 20.62
CA ILE A 5 -10.02 55.85 19.73
C ILE A 5 -9.41 54.65 18.96
N CYS A 6 -10.08 53.49 19.03
CA CYS A 6 -9.93 52.39 18.07
C CYS A 6 -10.61 52.78 16.75
N VAL A 7 -9.91 52.61 15.62
CA VAL A 7 -10.52 52.67 14.29
C VAL A 7 -10.48 51.29 13.69
N GLU A 8 -11.53 50.53 13.96
CA GLU A 8 -11.87 49.28 13.29
C GLU A 8 -12.60 49.64 12.00
N LYS A 9 -11.93 49.47 10.85
CA LYS A 9 -12.54 49.68 9.53
C LYS A 9 -13.41 48.48 9.18
N ILE A 10 -14.71 48.59 9.45
CA ILE A 10 -15.74 47.74 8.89
C ILE A 10 -16.11 48.29 7.50
N ASN A 11 -15.97 47.48 6.45
CA ASN A 11 -16.48 47.80 5.11
C ASN A 11 -17.90 47.25 4.92
N ARG A 12 -18.75 48.03 4.25
CA ARG A 12 -20.15 47.73 3.93
C ARG A 12 -20.23 46.81 2.71
N LYS A 13 -20.24 45.50 2.92
CA LYS A 13 -20.87 44.46 2.08
C LYS A 13 -20.57 43.12 2.74
N GLY A 14 -21.62 42.43 3.21
CA GLY A 14 -21.52 41.14 3.90
C GLY A 14 -21.16 40.00 2.97
N GLU A 15 -19.94 40.01 2.42
CA GLU A 15 -19.34 38.89 1.71
C GLU A 15 -18.22 38.30 2.57
N ILE A 16 -18.25 36.97 2.71
CA ILE A 16 -17.22 36.19 3.41
C ILE A 16 -15.92 36.33 2.62
N MET A 17 -15.07 37.26 3.05
CA MET A 17 -13.76 37.48 2.47
C MET A 17 -12.87 36.30 2.88
N GLN A 18 -12.68 35.33 1.98
CA GLN A 18 -11.65 34.31 2.12
C GLN A 18 -10.32 35.01 2.37
N LYS A 19 -9.61 34.60 3.43
CA LYS A 19 -8.29 35.13 3.77
C LYS A 19 -7.41 35.12 2.50
N PRO A 20 -6.74 36.23 2.16
CA PRO A 20 -5.77 36.21 1.08
C PRO A 20 -4.70 35.17 1.41
N ILE A 21 -4.37 34.35 0.41
CA ILE A 21 -3.32 33.33 0.49
C ILE A 21 -2.04 34.05 0.88
N SER A 22 -1.61 33.86 2.13
CA SER A 22 -0.32 34.33 2.60
C SER A 22 0.74 33.39 2.04
N PHE A 23 1.22 33.69 0.84
CA PHE A 23 2.53 33.23 0.42
C PHE A 23 3.53 33.97 1.31
N GLY A 24 3.95 33.34 2.42
CA GLY A 24 5.22 33.74 3.04
C GLY A 24 6.25 33.74 1.92
N GLU A 25 7.00 34.83 1.80
CA GLU A 25 7.94 35.13 0.71
C GLU A 25 8.72 33.87 0.29
N LEU A 26 8.23 33.19 -0.74
CA LEU A 26 9.07 32.34 -1.55
C LEU A 26 9.85 33.31 -2.43
N ASP A 27 10.95 33.81 -1.88
CA ASP A 27 12.00 34.52 -2.62
C ASP A 27 12.53 33.56 -3.69
N PHE A 28 11.83 33.50 -4.83
CA PHE A 28 12.40 33.01 -6.07
C PHE A 28 13.32 34.11 -6.60
N ASN A 29 14.45 34.29 -5.92
CA ASN A 29 15.57 34.99 -6.53
C ASN A 29 16.03 34.15 -7.71
N LEU A 30 15.75 34.64 -8.92
CA LEU A 30 16.41 34.15 -10.12
C LEU A 30 17.89 34.51 -9.96
N VAL A 31 18.68 33.57 -9.42
CA VAL A 31 20.12 33.75 -9.15
C VAL A 31 20.85 33.89 -10.48
N SER A 32 20.90 35.13 -10.99
CA SER A 32 21.70 35.54 -12.16
C SER A 32 23.19 35.72 -11.82
N SER A 33 23.61 35.35 -10.61
CA SER A 33 24.99 35.45 -10.15
C SER A 33 25.30 34.33 -9.17
N MET A 34 25.69 33.17 -9.70
CA MET A 34 26.36 32.10 -8.95
C MET A 34 27.75 32.57 -8.51
N LYS A 35 27.79 33.40 -7.47
CA LYS A 35 29.00 33.67 -6.70
C LYS A 35 28.77 33.32 -5.22
N GLU A 36 27.99 32.28 -4.98
CA GLU A 36 28.05 31.51 -3.75
C GLU A 36 29.25 30.57 -3.85
N THR A 37 29.98 30.49 -2.74
CA THR A 37 31.22 29.74 -2.54
C THR A 37 31.00 28.27 -2.89
N ARG A 38 31.10 27.89 -4.17
CA ARG A 38 31.26 26.48 -4.55
C ARG A 38 32.53 26.00 -3.86
N LYS A 39 32.36 25.25 -2.78
CA LYS A 39 33.46 24.49 -2.18
C LYS A 39 33.96 23.58 -3.30
N THR A 40 35.15 23.89 -3.82
CA THR A 40 35.76 23.07 -4.85
C THR A 40 36.10 21.75 -4.18
N LEU A 41 35.41 20.68 -4.58
CA LEU A 41 35.70 19.34 -4.07
C LEU A 41 37.15 19.01 -4.41
N GLU A 42 37.87 18.47 -3.43
CA GLU A 42 39.25 18.06 -3.64
C GLU A 42 39.28 16.90 -4.63
N THR A 43 40.30 16.88 -5.50
CA THR A 43 40.49 15.78 -6.45
C THR A 43 40.68 14.47 -5.68
N GLY A 44 39.85 13.47 -5.95
CA GLY A 44 39.82 12.20 -5.20
C GLY A 44 38.75 12.11 -4.11
N THR A 45 37.82 13.08 -4.03
CA THR A 45 36.60 12.93 -3.21
C THR A 45 35.72 11.83 -3.82
N PRO A 46 35.37 10.76 -3.08
CA PRO A 46 34.46 9.74 -3.57
C PRO A 46 33.08 10.29 -3.92
N PHE A 47 32.50 9.72 -4.97
CA PHE A 47 31.20 10.01 -5.53
C PHE A 47 30.12 9.15 -4.87
N HIS A 48 29.48 9.69 -3.83
CA HIS A 48 28.38 9.01 -3.15
C HIS A 48 27.02 9.43 -3.72
N ILE A 49 26.22 8.45 -4.11
CA ILE A 49 24.85 8.64 -4.58
C ILE A 49 23.90 8.15 -3.49
N LEU A 50 22.97 9.00 -3.06
CA LEU A 50 21.87 8.64 -2.17
C LEU A 50 20.58 8.52 -2.98
N VAL A 51 19.89 7.37 -2.90
CA VAL A 51 18.58 7.14 -3.50
C VAL A 51 17.54 7.03 -2.40
N MET A 52 16.57 7.93 -2.40
CA MET A 52 15.51 7.99 -1.39
C MET A 52 14.21 7.49 -2.00
N GLY A 53 13.43 6.71 -1.25
CA GLY A 53 12.16 6.18 -1.72
C GLY A 53 11.47 5.35 -0.65
N ASP A 54 10.21 4.99 -0.91
CA ASP A 54 9.51 4.00 -0.09
C ASP A 54 9.86 2.60 -0.59
N PHE A 55 10.95 2.03 -0.06
CA PHE A 55 11.46 0.73 -0.44
C PHE A 55 10.82 -0.39 0.37
N SER A 56 10.47 -0.12 1.62
CA SER A 56 9.86 -1.12 2.50
C SER A 56 8.34 -1.24 2.31
N GLY A 57 7.66 -0.27 1.69
CA GLY A 57 6.20 -0.27 1.54
C GLY A 57 5.47 0.37 2.72
N ARG A 58 6.15 1.21 3.49
CA ARG A 58 5.64 1.85 4.72
C ARG A 58 4.41 2.70 4.46
N LYS A 59 4.34 3.40 3.32
CA LYS A 59 3.15 4.21 2.98
C LYS A 59 1.92 3.32 2.80
N ASN A 60 2.06 2.19 2.10
CA ASN A 60 0.96 1.25 1.90
C ASN A 60 0.45 0.67 3.24
N ARG A 61 1.36 0.41 4.19
CA ARG A 61 1.01 -0.06 5.54
C ARG A 61 0.57 1.04 6.51
N GLY A 62 0.49 2.30 6.07
CA GLY A 62 0.13 3.44 6.93
C GLY A 62 1.16 3.75 8.03
N GLN A 63 2.41 3.37 7.82
CA GLN A 63 3.54 3.58 8.73
C GLN A 63 4.29 4.89 8.46
N ASP A 64 3.80 5.72 7.54
CA ASP A 64 4.42 6.98 7.08
C ASP A 64 4.18 8.20 7.99
N GLN A 65 3.63 7.99 9.20
CA GLN A 65 3.30 9.05 10.15
C GLN A 65 4.11 9.02 11.45
N SER A 66 4.96 8.01 11.64
CA SER A 66 5.77 7.78 12.84
C SER A 66 6.93 8.79 12.96
N ASP A 67 6.74 9.88 13.71
CA ASP A 67 7.78 10.90 13.95
C ASP A 67 9.12 10.41 14.56
N PRO A 68 9.18 9.42 15.46
CA PRO A 68 10.45 9.06 16.09
C PRO A 68 11.44 8.34 15.15
N GLU A 69 11.00 7.87 13.97
CA GLU A 69 11.84 7.07 13.07
C GLU A 69 12.77 7.91 12.19
N LEU A 70 12.39 9.15 11.85
CA LEU A 70 13.14 10.01 10.92
C LEU A 70 14.56 10.36 11.39
N THR A 71 14.76 10.51 12.69
CA THR A 71 16.09 10.78 13.29
C THR A 71 16.96 9.54 13.43
N THR A 72 16.36 8.35 13.30
CA THR A 72 17.06 7.06 13.32
C THR A 72 17.34 6.50 11.94
N LEU A 73 16.78 7.10 10.89
CA LEU A 73 17.02 6.68 9.51
C LEU A 73 18.51 6.79 9.19
N GLN A 74 19.06 5.70 8.67
CA GLN A 74 20.45 5.65 8.24
C GLN A 74 20.50 5.19 6.79
N PRO A 75 21.27 5.89 5.94
CA PRO A 75 21.55 5.42 4.59
C PRO A 75 22.20 4.04 4.62
N LEU A 76 21.67 3.11 3.83
CA LEU A 76 22.18 1.75 3.69
C LEU A 76 23.01 1.67 2.41
N LEU A 77 24.28 1.29 2.52
CA LEU A 77 25.15 1.04 1.36
C LEU A 77 24.58 -0.14 0.56
N VAL A 78 24.40 0.04 -0.75
CA VAL A 78 23.93 -1.00 -1.66
C VAL A 78 24.90 -1.22 -2.82
N ASP A 79 25.13 -2.48 -3.14
CA ASP A 79 25.90 -2.96 -4.29
C ASP A 79 25.30 -4.29 -4.79
N ARG A 80 25.98 -4.94 -5.75
CA ARG A 80 25.53 -6.19 -6.37
C ARG A 80 25.60 -7.39 -5.42
N ASP A 81 26.44 -7.32 -4.41
CA ASP A 81 26.70 -8.44 -3.51
C ASP A 81 25.75 -8.44 -2.32
N ASN A 82 25.22 -7.26 -1.94
CA ASN A 82 24.36 -7.12 -0.76
C ASN A 82 22.88 -6.80 -1.08
N PHE A 83 22.51 -6.69 -2.36
CA PHE A 83 21.18 -6.26 -2.80
C PHE A 83 20.03 -7.01 -2.14
N ASP A 84 19.96 -8.34 -2.29
CA ASP A 84 18.88 -9.15 -1.70
C ASP A 84 18.96 -9.19 -0.17
N THR A 85 20.17 -9.09 0.40
CA THR A 85 20.34 -9.01 1.86
C THR A 85 19.70 -7.74 2.42
N LEU A 86 19.79 -6.62 1.71
CA LEU A 86 19.14 -5.36 2.10
C LEU A 86 17.62 -5.44 1.94
N LEU A 87 17.16 -6.05 0.86
CA LEU A 87 15.73 -6.25 0.61
C LEU A 87 15.11 -7.08 1.75
N ALA A 88 15.71 -8.21 2.09
CA ALA A 88 15.30 -9.02 3.24
C ALA A 88 15.39 -8.26 4.58
N LYS A 89 16.44 -7.43 4.78
CA LYS A 89 16.63 -6.63 6.00
C LYS A 89 15.56 -5.54 6.18
N LEU A 90 15.06 -4.97 5.08
CA LEU A 90 14.03 -3.93 5.12
C LEU A 90 12.63 -4.46 5.41
N ASP A 91 12.46 -5.80 5.45
CA ASP A 91 11.17 -6.46 5.72
C ASP A 91 10.07 -5.89 4.81
N VAL A 92 10.34 -5.92 3.49
CA VAL A 92 9.49 -5.31 2.48
C VAL A 92 8.15 -6.04 2.44
N GLU A 93 7.06 -5.32 2.69
CA GLU A 93 5.71 -5.89 2.76
C GLU A 93 4.67 -4.91 2.20
N ILE A 94 3.67 -5.44 1.49
CA ILE A 94 2.51 -4.66 1.06
C ILE A 94 1.22 -5.39 1.40
N HIS A 95 0.18 -4.61 1.71
CA HIS A 95 -1.17 -5.05 2.02
C HIS A 95 -2.10 -4.61 0.89
N LEU A 96 -2.66 -5.58 0.16
CA LEU A 96 -3.52 -5.33 -1.00
C LEU A 96 -5.00 -5.58 -0.64
N PRO A 97 -5.87 -4.55 -0.61
CA PRO A 97 -7.28 -4.69 -0.28
C PRO A 97 -8.13 -5.18 -1.47
N ILE A 98 -7.77 -6.34 -2.04
CA ILE A 98 -8.34 -6.85 -3.30
C ILE A 98 -9.50 -7.84 -3.11
N LEU A 99 -9.77 -8.27 -1.87
CA LEU A 99 -10.81 -9.26 -1.53
C LEU A 99 -12.16 -8.64 -1.15
N GLY A 100 -12.29 -7.31 -1.27
CA GLY A 100 -13.48 -6.53 -0.88
C GLY A 100 -13.36 -5.87 0.50
N GLU A 101 -14.23 -4.89 0.79
CA GLU A 101 -14.14 -3.98 1.95
C GLU A 101 -14.17 -4.67 3.33
N LYS A 102 -14.74 -5.89 3.42
CA LYS A 102 -14.90 -6.63 4.68
C LYS A 102 -13.90 -7.78 4.85
N ALA A 103 -13.10 -8.05 3.83
CA ALA A 103 -12.11 -9.10 3.87
C ALA A 103 -10.74 -8.54 4.29
N PRO A 104 -9.89 -9.34 4.97
CA PRO A 104 -8.54 -8.91 5.28
C PRO A 104 -7.76 -8.64 3.98
N PRO A 105 -6.80 -7.68 3.99
CA PRO A 105 -5.95 -7.46 2.84
C PRO A 105 -5.04 -8.68 2.60
N VAL A 106 -4.65 -8.88 1.35
CA VAL A 106 -3.64 -9.87 0.99
C VAL A 106 -2.27 -9.27 1.34
N CYS A 107 -1.61 -9.84 2.34
CA CYS A 107 -0.25 -9.48 2.73
C CYS A 107 0.74 -10.20 1.81
N ILE A 108 1.67 -9.44 1.22
CA ILE A 108 2.72 -9.95 0.34
C ILE A 108 4.05 -9.41 0.86
N SER A 109 4.95 -10.31 1.24
CA SER A 109 6.31 -9.98 1.66
C SER A 109 7.33 -10.36 0.60
N PHE A 110 8.39 -9.56 0.51
CA PHE A 110 9.48 -9.73 -0.44
C PHE A 110 10.81 -9.78 0.30
N SER A 111 11.61 -10.80 -0.02
CA SER A 111 12.95 -11.03 0.55
C SER A 111 14.06 -10.98 -0.50
N GLU A 112 13.72 -11.18 -1.77
CA GLU A 112 14.62 -11.11 -2.92
C GLU A 112 13.88 -10.58 -4.16
N LEU A 113 14.62 -10.20 -5.21
CA LEU A 113 14.02 -9.64 -6.42
C LEU A 113 13.09 -10.65 -7.16
N ASP A 114 13.38 -11.94 -7.05
CA ASP A 114 12.59 -13.01 -7.67
C ASP A 114 11.22 -13.25 -6.99
N ASP A 115 11.01 -12.70 -5.79
CA ASP A 115 9.71 -12.74 -5.11
C ASP A 115 8.63 -11.93 -5.82
N PHE A 116 9.02 -10.97 -6.67
CA PHE A 116 8.08 -10.24 -7.53
C PHE A 116 7.61 -11.06 -8.73
N HIS A 117 8.19 -12.25 -8.98
CA HIS A 117 7.81 -13.06 -10.13
C HIS A 117 6.42 -13.71 -9.92
N PRO A 118 5.53 -13.73 -10.95
CA PRO A 118 4.19 -14.30 -10.84
C PRO A 118 4.18 -15.76 -10.35
N ASP A 119 5.13 -16.57 -10.80
CA ASP A 119 5.23 -17.97 -10.36
C ASP A 119 5.56 -18.09 -8.88
N THR A 120 6.44 -17.23 -8.36
CA THR A 120 6.81 -17.20 -6.94
C THR A 120 5.61 -16.78 -6.08
N LEU A 121 4.89 -15.74 -6.51
CA LEU A 121 3.65 -15.30 -5.85
C LEU A 121 2.59 -16.40 -5.83
N PHE A 122 2.40 -17.11 -6.95
CA PHE A 122 1.47 -18.23 -7.04
C PHE A 122 1.83 -19.38 -6.10
N GLN A 123 3.12 -19.57 -5.81
CA GLN A 123 3.62 -20.61 -4.91
C GLN A 123 3.53 -20.20 -3.43
N ARG A 124 3.79 -18.94 -3.09
CA ARG A 124 3.94 -18.51 -1.70
C ARG A 124 2.66 -17.99 -1.06
N LEU A 125 1.75 -17.39 -1.82
CA LEU A 125 0.57 -16.75 -1.22
C LEU A 125 -0.53 -17.77 -0.88
N ASP A 126 -1.03 -17.68 0.35
CA ASP A 126 -2.07 -18.56 0.90
C ASP A 126 -3.34 -18.58 0.04
N ILE A 127 -3.68 -17.46 -0.56
CA ILE A 127 -4.85 -17.33 -1.44
C ILE A 127 -4.76 -18.25 -2.67
N PHE A 128 -3.55 -18.47 -3.21
CA PHE A 128 -3.34 -19.39 -4.32
C PHE A 128 -3.22 -20.84 -3.85
N GLN A 129 -2.79 -21.09 -2.61
CA GLN A 129 -2.82 -22.42 -2.02
C GLN A 129 -4.27 -22.91 -1.87
N ALA A 130 -5.16 -22.07 -1.34
CA ALA A 130 -6.59 -22.39 -1.25
C ALA A 130 -7.23 -22.73 -2.62
N LEU A 131 -6.84 -22.02 -3.68
CA LEU A 131 -7.30 -22.31 -5.05
C LEU A 131 -6.73 -23.63 -5.58
N LYS A 132 -5.46 -23.96 -5.31
CA LYS A 132 -4.86 -25.25 -5.66
C LYS A 132 -5.53 -26.41 -4.93
N ASP A 133 -5.78 -26.26 -3.63
CA ASP A 133 -6.44 -27.27 -2.82
C ASP A 133 -7.87 -27.53 -3.32
N THR A 134 -8.57 -26.46 -3.71
CA THR A 134 -9.90 -26.57 -4.33
C THR A 134 -9.82 -27.31 -5.66
N ARG A 135 -8.88 -26.95 -6.54
CA ARG A 135 -8.66 -27.62 -7.82
C ARG A 135 -8.33 -29.11 -7.64
N ASP A 136 -7.47 -29.44 -6.68
CA ASP A 136 -7.07 -30.81 -6.39
C ASP A 136 -8.22 -31.62 -5.80
N SER A 137 -9.03 -31.01 -4.94
CA SER A 137 -10.26 -31.60 -4.41
C SER A 137 -11.30 -31.87 -5.50
N LEU A 138 -11.39 -31.00 -6.50
CA LEU A 138 -12.26 -31.19 -7.68
C LEU A 138 -11.80 -32.33 -8.60
N LYS A 139 -10.60 -32.91 -8.41
CA LYS A 139 -10.19 -34.14 -9.12
C LYS A 139 -10.97 -35.37 -8.62
N ASP A 140 -11.50 -35.32 -7.40
CA ASP A 140 -12.41 -36.35 -6.89
C ASP A 140 -13.86 -36.08 -7.37
N PRO A 141 -14.50 -37.01 -8.10
CA PRO A 141 -15.87 -36.85 -8.57
C PRO A 141 -16.90 -36.60 -7.46
N THR A 142 -16.67 -37.13 -6.25
CA THR A 142 -17.61 -37.00 -5.12
C THR A 142 -17.59 -35.59 -4.53
N THR A 143 -16.39 -35.03 -4.35
CA THR A 143 -16.18 -33.67 -3.86
C THR A 143 -16.62 -32.62 -4.88
N ALA A 144 -16.42 -32.87 -6.17
CA ALA A 144 -16.92 -32.00 -7.24
C ALA A 144 -18.46 -31.85 -7.22
N ALA A 145 -19.18 -32.94 -6.95
CA ALA A 145 -20.64 -32.90 -6.80
C ALA A 145 -21.09 -32.10 -5.56
N ALA A 146 -20.36 -32.21 -4.45
CA ALA A 146 -20.61 -31.44 -3.23
C ALA A 146 -20.37 -29.93 -3.44
N PHE A 147 -19.26 -29.56 -4.09
CA PHE A 147 -18.91 -28.18 -4.43
C PHE A 147 -19.93 -27.54 -5.38
N ALA A 148 -20.37 -28.29 -6.41
CA ALA A 148 -21.45 -27.87 -7.30
C ALA A 148 -22.76 -27.61 -6.55
N GLY A 149 -23.10 -28.48 -5.59
CA GLY A 149 -24.26 -28.33 -4.72
C GLY A 149 -24.18 -27.09 -3.83
N GLY A 150 -22.97 -26.74 -3.34
CA GLY A 150 -22.70 -25.51 -2.59
C GLY A 150 -22.94 -24.24 -3.42
N LEU A 151 -22.33 -24.15 -4.60
CA LEU A 151 -22.52 -23.03 -5.56
C LEU A 151 -23.99 -22.85 -5.98
N MET A 152 -24.73 -23.95 -6.17
CA MET A 152 -26.16 -23.89 -6.48
C MET A 152 -27.00 -23.37 -5.31
N LYS A 153 -26.62 -23.66 -4.06
CA LYS A 153 -27.29 -23.10 -2.87
C LYS A 153 -27.04 -21.59 -2.73
N THR A 154 -25.83 -21.10 -3.02
CA THR A 154 -25.55 -19.64 -2.93
C THR A 154 -26.28 -18.85 -4.01
N THR A 155 -26.39 -19.40 -5.23
CA THR A 155 -27.13 -18.79 -6.35
C THR A 155 -28.66 -18.87 -6.18
N ALA A 156 -29.18 -19.83 -5.42
CA ALA A 156 -30.61 -19.92 -5.10
C ALA A 156 -31.07 -18.82 -4.12
N ILE A 157 -30.20 -18.37 -3.21
CA ILE A 157 -30.52 -17.33 -2.21
C ILE A 157 -30.74 -15.94 -2.88
N GLU A 158 -30.19 -15.70 -4.07
CA GLU A 158 -30.41 -14.45 -4.81
C GLU A 158 -31.67 -14.45 -5.68
N LYS A 159 -32.34 -15.60 -5.87
CA LYS A 159 -33.50 -15.69 -6.79
C LYS A 159 -34.85 -15.44 -6.11
N GLU A 160 -34.88 -15.16 -4.82
CA GLU A 160 -36.10 -14.93 -4.03
C GLU A 160 -36.27 -13.46 -3.60
N ILE A 161 -35.96 -12.52 -4.51
CA ILE A 161 -36.44 -11.13 -4.42
C ILE A 161 -37.41 -10.92 -5.58
N GLU A 162 -38.61 -11.51 -5.47
CA GLU A 162 -39.74 -11.21 -6.34
C GLU A 162 -40.61 -10.12 -5.68
N LEU A 163 -40.99 -9.10 -6.46
CA LEU A 163 -41.63 -7.85 -6.00
C LEU A 163 -42.88 -8.07 -5.12
N PRO A 164 -43.11 -7.23 -4.08
CA PRO A 164 -44.29 -7.35 -3.24
C PRO A 164 -45.54 -6.80 -3.93
N LYS A 165 -46.62 -7.58 -3.94
CA LYS A 165 -48.01 -7.08 -4.11
C LYS A 165 -48.60 -6.74 -2.72
N PRO A 166 -49.46 -5.72 -2.60
CA PRO A 166 -49.82 -5.16 -1.31
C PRO A 166 -50.80 -6.05 -0.53
N VAL A 167 -50.62 -6.02 0.80
CA VAL A 167 -51.35 -6.74 1.84
C VAL A 167 -52.66 -6.02 2.19
N ILE A 168 -53.69 -6.79 2.52
CA ILE A 168 -54.80 -6.37 3.41
C ILE A 168 -54.85 -7.36 4.58
N GLU A 169 -54.44 -6.87 5.76
CA GLU A 169 -55.06 -6.95 7.11
C GLU A 169 -56.15 -8.02 7.36
N GLN A 170 -56.33 -8.75 8.49
CA GLN A 170 -55.93 -8.76 9.92
C GLN A 170 -56.05 -10.25 10.37
N SER A 171 -55.72 -10.78 11.55
CA SER A 171 -55.80 -10.28 12.92
C SER A 171 -55.00 -11.20 13.88
N SER A 172 -54.78 -10.64 15.06
CA SER A 172 -54.07 -11.11 16.23
C SER A 172 -54.70 -12.29 16.99
N GLY A 173 -53.84 -13.16 17.51
CA GLY A 173 -54.11 -13.97 18.71
C GLY A 173 -53.66 -15.41 18.60
N ASP A 174 -52.41 -15.70 19.01
CA ASP A 174 -52.02 -16.95 19.72
C ASP A 174 -50.48 -17.06 19.83
N LEU A 175 -49.88 -16.14 20.58
CA LEU A 175 -48.44 -16.11 20.87
C LEU A 175 -48.09 -16.53 22.31
N LEU A 176 -49.04 -17.09 23.06
CA LEU A 176 -48.78 -17.57 24.42
C LEU A 176 -49.04 -19.07 24.64
N ASP A 177 -49.73 -19.75 23.72
CA ASP A 177 -50.01 -21.19 23.82
C ASP A 177 -49.00 -22.09 23.09
N GLN A 178 -48.06 -21.53 22.31
CA GLN A 178 -47.02 -22.32 21.63
C GLN A 178 -45.69 -22.45 22.39
N ILE A 179 -45.58 -21.88 23.61
CA ILE A 179 -44.34 -21.91 24.40
C ILE A 179 -44.29 -23.10 25.38
N ILE A 180 -45.38 -23.81 25.62
CA ILE A 180 -45.46 -24.80 26.72
C ILE A 180 -45.38 -26.28 26.28
N ASP A 181 -45.43 -26.62 25.00
CA ASP A 181 -45.60 -28.03 24.59
C ASP A 181 -44.46 -28.67 23.78
N LYS A 182 -43.19 -28.36 24.09
CA LYS A 182 -42.06 -29.17 23.62
C LYS A 182 -40.98 -29.37 24.69
N THR A 183 -41.33 -30.14 25.71
CA THR A 183 -40.38 -30.81 26.59
C THR A 183 -40.23 -32.29 26.21
N GLN A 184 -39.07 -32.58 25.58
CA GLN A 184 -38.34 -33.86 25.46
C GLN A 184 -38.88 -34.97 24.53
N PRO A 185 -38.04 -35.96 24.14
CA PRO A 185 -36.62 -35.90 23.74
C PRO A 185 -36.41 -36.63 22.39
N ASN A 186 -35.37 -36.27 21.62
CA ASN A 186 -34.83 -37.23 20.65
C ASN A 186 -33.33 -36.98 20.43
N ASP A 187 -32.52 -37.86 21.02
CA ASP A 187 -31.12 -38.06 20.66
C ASP A 187 -31.06 -38.61 19.23
N GLN A 188 -30.88 -37.72 18.26
CA GLN A 188 -30.18 -38.05 17.03
C GLN A 188 -29.20 -36.93 16.73
N GLN A 189 -27.94 -37.21 17.10
CA GLN A 189 -26.76 -36.50 16.66
C GLN A 189 -26.83 -36.32 15.13
N THR A 190 -27.14 -35.11 14.70
CA THR A 190 -26.73 -34.62 13.39
C THR A 190 -25.26 -34.23 13.57
N PRO A 191 -24.31 -34.76 12.77
CA PRO A 191 -22.95 -34.24 12.79
C PRO A 191 -23.03 -32.75 12.47
N SER A 192 -22.57 -31.94 13.42
CA SER A 192 -22.31 -30.53 13.28
C SER A 192 -21.66 -30.27 11.92
N ALA A 193 -22.37 -29.54 11.06
CA ALA A 193 -21.74 -28.84 9.94
C ALA A 193 -20.58 -28.04 10.53
N GLU A 194 -19.38 -28.32 10.05
CA GLU A 194 -18.19 -27.54 10.35
C GLU A 194 -18.50 -26.06 10.05
N PRO A 195 -17.95 -25.12 10.84
CA PRO A 195 -18.15 -23.70 10.54
C PRO A 195 -17.61 -23.45 9.14
N GLU A 196 -18.51 -23.11 8.20
CA GLU A 196 -18.14 -22.68 6.84
C GLU A 196 -17.01 -21.69 6.97
N THR A 197 -15.82 -22.08 6.51
CA THR A 197 -14.66 -21.23 6.71
C THR A 197 -14.88 -19.99 5.87
N GLN A 198 -14.47 -18.83 6.40
CA GLN A 198 -14.54 -17.53 5.72
C GLN A 198 -13.97 -17.57 4.29
N TRP A 199 -13.11 -18.55 4.01
CA TRP A 199 -12.51 -18.87 2.73
C TRP A 199 -13.46 -19.54 1.72
N ASP A 200 -14.37 -20.42 2.15
CA ASP A 200 -15.34 -21.07 1.25
C ASP A 200 -16.27 -20.04 0.61
N ALA A 201 -16.74 -19.07 1.40
CA ALA A 201 -17.56 -17.97 0.93
C ALA A 201 -16.81 -17.05 -0.06
N PHE A 202 -15.51 -16.84 0.16
CA PHE A 202 -14.66 -16.06 -0.71
C PHE A 202 -14.38 -16.77 -2.04
N LEU A 203 -14.02 -18.06 -1.99
CA LEU A 203 -13.84 -18.92 -3.16
C LEU A 203 -15.11 -18.98 -4.02
N HIS A 204 -16.28 -19.13 -3.37
CA HIS A 204 -17.56 -19.09 -4.07
C HIS A 204 -17.77 -17.76 -4.80
N ASN A 205 -17.36 -16.63 -4.23
CA ASN A 205 -17.54 -15.31 -4.84
C ASN A 205 -16.58 -15.04 -6.02
N ILE A 206 -15.33 -15.52 -5.98
CA ILE A 206 -14.40 -15.37 -7.12
C ILE A 206 -14.77 -16.30 -8.28
N VAL A 207 -15.20 -17.53 -8.00
CA VAL A 207 -15.44 -18.53 -9.06
C VAL A 207 -16.81 -18.33 -9.73
N LYS A 208 -17.78 -17.73 -9.03
CA LYS A 208 -19.17 -17.51 -9.49
C LYS A 208 -19.30 -16.83 -10.87
N PRO A 209 -18.54 -15.78 -11.23
CA PRO A 209 -18.65 -15.13 -12.54
C PRO A 209 -18.19 -16.03 -13.70
N HIS A 210 -17.32 -17.01 -13.44
CA HIS A 210 -16.69 -17.85 -14.47
C HIS A 210 -17.44 -19.16 -14.74
N LEU A 211 -18.52 -19.44 -13.99
CA LEU A 211 -19.34 -20.63 -14.18
C LEU A 211 -20.42 -20.40 -15.24
N VAL A 212 -20.32 -21.12 -16.36
CA VAL A 212 -21.39 -21.15 -17.36
C VAL A 212 -22.61 -21.86 -16.76
N PRO A 213 -23.80 -21.24 -16.70
CA PRO A 213 -24.98 -21.83 -16.08
C PRO A 213 -25.54 -22.96 -16.96
N LYS A 214 -25.08 -24.19 -16.74
CA LYS A 214 -25.72 -25.43 -17.22
C LYS A 214 -25.81 -26.46 -16.09
N THR A 215 -26.82 -27.31 -16.20
CA THR A 215 -27.45 -28.14 -15.15
C THR A 215 -26.55 -29.12 -14.40
N HIS A 216 -25.31 -29.36 -14.84
CA HIS A 216 -24.20 -29.90 -14.05
C HIS A 216 -22.91 -29.45 -14.75
N PRO A 217 -22.13 -28.51 -14.19
CA PRO A 217 -20.84 -28.18 -14.80
C PRO A 217 -20.01 -29.45 -14.81
N LYS A 218 -19.40 -29.78 -15.95
CA LYS A 218 -18.50 -30.95 -15.99
C LYS A 218 -17.32 -30.67 -15.08
N GLN A 219 -16.78 -31.68 -14.41
CA GLN A 219 -15.61 -31.57 -13.52
C GLN A 219 -14.48 -30.70 -14.13
N LYS A 220 -14.21 -30.89 -15.42
CA LYS A 220 -13.26 -30.08 -16.19
C LYS A 220 -13.62 -28.59 -16.21
N GLU A 221 -14.88 -28.23 -16.44
CA GLU A 221 -15.34 -26.84 -16.49
C GLU A 221 -15.19 -26.14 -15.13
N MET A 222 -15.32 -26.87 -14.01
CA MET A 222 -15.05 -26.32 -12.68
C MET A 222 -13.56 -26.08 -12.44
N MET A 223 -12.72 -27.03 -12.86
CA MET A 223 -11.26 -26.85 -12.79
C MET A 223 -10.81 -25.68 -13.66
N ASP A 224 -11.34 -25.57 -14.88
CA ASP A 224 -11.08 -24.45 -15.79
C ASP A 224 -11.55 -23.12 -15.17
N ALA A 225 -12.67 -23.10 -14.43
CA ALA A 225 -13.15 -21.92 -13.72
C ALA A 225 -12.25 -21.52 -12.54
N VAL A 226 -11.69 -22.49 -11.80
CA VAL A 226 -10.70 -22.22 -10.74
C VAL A 226 -9.40 -21.69 -11.33
N ASP A 227 -8.92 -22.28 -12.43
CA ASP A 227 -7.71 -21.81 -13.12
C ASP A 227 -7.90 -20.38 -13.70
N ALA A 228 -9.10 -20.07 -14.20
CA ALA A 228 -9.46 -18.72 -14.64
C ALA A 228 -9.51 -17.71 -13.48
N ALA A 229 -10.14 -18.09 -12.36
CA ALA A 229 -10.19 -17.27 -11.13
C ALA A 229 -8.77 -16.97 -10.59
N ALA A 230 -7.89 -17.97 -10.58
CA ALA A 230 -6.49 -17.79 -10.17
C ALA A 230 -5.75 -16.82 -11.10
N SER A 231 -5.96 -16.93 -12.41
CA SER A 231 -5.35 -16.05 -13.40
C SER A 231 -5.82 -14.59 -13.25
N GLU A 232 -7.13 -14.39 -13.04
CA GLU A 232 -7.71 -13.06 -12.79
C GLU A 232 -7.16 -12.44 -11.50
N LEU A 233 -7.10 -13.22 -10.41
CA LEU A 233 -6.55 -12.75 -9.15
C LEU A 233 -5.07 -12.36 -9.28
N MET A 234 -4.27 -13.17 -9.97
CA MET A 234 -2.88 -12.83 -10.25
C MET A 234 -2.78 -11.53 -11.06
N GLN A 235 -3.63 -11.36 -12.08
CA GLN A 235 -3.68 -10.14 -12.86
C GLN A 235 -4.03 -8.92 -11.98
N ILE A 236 -4.99 -9.04 -11.06
CA ILE A 236 -5.36 -7.98 -10.11
C ILE A 236 -4.16 -7.60 -9.23
N ILE A 237 -3.44 -8.59 -8.68
CA ILE A 237 -2.25 -8.35 -7.85
C ILE A 237 -1.18 -7.59 -8.65
N LEU A 238 -0.77 -8.11 -9.80
CA LEU A 238 0.29 -7.53 -10.64
C LEU A 238 -0.06 -6.14 -11.18
N HIS A 239 -1.34 -5.83 -11.34
CA HIS A 239 -1.81 -4.53 -11.80
C HIS A 239 -2.18 -3.56 -10.66
N HIS A 240 -2.06 -3.97 -9.40
CA HIS A 240 -2.25 -3.08 -8.27
C HIS A 240 -1.18 -1.98 -8.26
N GLU A 241 -1.55 -0.75 -7.95
CA GLU A 241 -0.63 0.40 -7.98
C GLU A 241 0.49 0.26 -6.96
N ASP A 242 0.17 -0.15 -5.72
CA ASP A 242 1.17 -0.37 -4.68
C ASP A 242 2.15 -1.50 -5.02
N PHE A 243 1.68 -2.60 -5.63
CA PHE A 243 2.57 -3.68 -6.10
C PHE A 243 3.54 -3.15 -7.15
N LYS A 244 3.03 -2.44 -8.16
CA LYS A 244 3.86 -1.84 -9.22
C LYS A 244 4.82 -0.79 -8.68
N ALA A 245 4.43 0.00 -7.70
CA ALA A 245 5.29 1.02 -7.11
C ALA A 245 6.48 0.39 -6.39
N THR A 246 6.24 -0.62 -5.55
CA THR A 246 7.28 -1.35 -4.84
C THR A 246 8.19 -2.11 -5.81
N GLU A 247 7.63 -2.84 -6.78
CA GLU A 247 8.42 -3.55 -7.80
C GLU A 247 9.27 -2.58 -8.62
N ALA A 248 8.70 -1.45 -9.06
CA ALA A 248 9.43 -0.46 -9.84
C ALA A 248 10.57 0.20 -9.04
N ALA A 249 10.37 0.44 -7.73
CA ALA A 249 11.42 0.95 -6.86
C ALA A 249 12.61 -0.01 -6.78
N TRP A 250 12.34 -1.31 -6.53
CA TRP A 250 13.37 -2.34 -6.43
C TRP A 250 14.03 -2.66 -7.77
N ARG A 251 13.27 -2.81 -8.86
CA ARG A 251 13.84 -2.99 -10.20
C ARG A 251 14.61 -1.77 -10.69
N GLY A 252 14.17 -0.58 -10.32
CA GLY A 252 14.91 0.66 -10.60
C GLY A 252 16.25 0.70 -9.88
N LEU A 253 16.28 0.24 -8.62
CA LEU A 253 17.52 0.12 -7.86
C LEU A 253 18.45 -0.96 -8.43
N ASP A 254 17.92 -2.14 -8.76
CA ASP A 254 18.66 -3.22 -9.43
C ASP A 254 19.26 -2.74 -10.76
N PHE A 255 18.50 -1.97 -11.53
CA PHE A 255 19.00 -1.35 -12.76
C PHE A 255 20.20 -0.41 -12.50
N LEU A 256 20.18 0.38 -11.43
CA LEU A 256 21.31 1.25 -11.07
C LEU A 256 22.52 0.41 -10.63
N VAL A 257 22.31 -0.55 -9.72
CA VAL A 257 23.37 -1.40 -9.15
C VAL A 257 24.03 -2.29 -10.20
N SER A 258 23.26 -2.86 -11.13
CA SER A 258 23.76 -3.70 -12.21
C SER A 258 24.54 -2.94 -13.29
N ARG A 259 24.40 -1.60 -13.35
CA ARG A 259 25.04 -0.75 -14.37
C ARG A 259 26.16 0.12 -13.84
N LEU A 260 26.10 0.50 -12.57
CA LEU A 260 27.18 1.22 -11.90
C LEU A 260 28.25 0.21 -11.49
N GLU A 261 29.51 0.56 -11.76
CA GLU A 261 30.67 -0.14 -11.20
C GLU A 261 30.99 0.54 -9.87
N THR A 262 30.40 0.04 -8.79
CA THR A 262 30.65 0.55 -7.43
C THR A 262 32.02 0.06 -6.94
N ASP A 263 32.84 1.00 -6.46
CA ASP A 263 34.17 0.74 -5.91
C ASP A 263 34.44 1.63 -4.68
N GLU A 264 35.70 1.80 -4.29
CA GLU A 264 36.05 2.70 -3.19
C GLU A 264 35.69 4.17 -3.47
N GLN A 265 35.63 4.56 -4.74
CA GLN A 265 35.37 5.92 -5.20
C GLN A 265 33.90 6.15 -5.52
N LEU A 266 33.13 5.15 -5.98
CA LEU A 266 31.70 5.30 -6.28
C LEU A 266 30.88 4.36 -5.42
N LYS A 267 30.02 4.93 -4.56
CA LYS A 267 29.14 4.17 -3.68
C LYS A 267 27.69 4.61 -3.83
N LEU A 268 26.80 3.64 -3.84
CA LEU A 268 25.36 3.85 -3.88
C LEU A 268 24.76 3.54 -2.52
N PHE A 269 23.88 4.41 -2.04
CA PHE A 269 23.18 4.26 -0.79
C PHE A 269 21.68 4.39 -1.02
N ILE A 270 20.88 3.67 -0.25
CA ILE A 270 19.43 3.86 -0.19
C ILE A 270 19.01 4.44 1.15
N LEU A 271 17.96 5.24 1.13
CA LEU A 271 17.26 5.71 2.33
C LEU A 271 15.78 5.37 2.16
N ASP A 272 15.29 4.49 3.02
CA ASP A 272 13.88 4.14 3.08
C ASP A 272 13.11 5.26 3.78
N ILE A 273 12.49 6.12 2.99
CA ILE A 273 11.71 7.27 3.46
C ILE A 273 10.60 7.57 2.45
N THR A 274 9.39 7.69 2.96
CA THR A 274 8.22 8.01 2.14
C THR A 274 8.20 9.49 1.76
N LYS A 275 7.49 9.82 0.67
CA LYS A 275 7.28 11.24 0.30
C LYS A 275 6.54 12.01 1.41
N THR A 276 5.63 11.35 2.13
CA THR A 276 4.88 11.97 3.23
C THR A 276 5.82 12.40 4.35
N GLU A 277 6.73 11.53 4.76
CA GLU A 277 7.73 11.81 5.79
C GLU A 277 8.72 12.88 5.36
N LEU A 278 9.20 12.80 4.11
CA LEU A 278 10.05 13.83 3.51
C LEU A 278 9.37 15.22 3.57
N THR A 279 8.08 15.25 3.23
CA THR A 279 7.27 16.49 3.30
C THR A 279 7.13 16.96 4.74
N LYS A 280 6.82 16.04 5.66
CA LYS A 280 6.58 16.34 7.07
C LYS A 280 7.80 16.96 7.73
N ASP A 281 8.99 16.37 7.57
CA ASP A 281 10.23 16.88 8.15
C ASP A 281 10.59 18.25 7.58
N LEU A 282 10.58 18.38 6.24
CA LEU A 282 10.99 19.63 5.59
C LEU A 282 10.00 20.77 5.84
N THR A 283 8.73 20.50 6.11
CA THR A 283 7.71 21.54 6.37
C THR A 283 7.42 21.76 7.85
N ALA A 284 8.00 20.97 8.76
CA ALA A 284 7.75 21.08 10.20
C ALA A 284 8.24 22.40 10.81
N THR A 285 9.29 22.99 10.24
CA THR A 285 9.97 24.19 10.74
C THR A 285 10.42 25.05 9.56
N ASP A 286 10.43 26.37 9.71
CA ASP A 286 10.97 27.26 8.67
C ASP A 286 12.50 27.21 8.62
N ASP A 287 13.13 26.81 9.72
CA ASP A 287 14.58 26.66 9.82
C ASP A 287 15.03 25.26 9.37
N LEU A 288 15.44 25.14 8.11
CA LEU A 288 15.88 23.89 7.51
C LEU A 288 17.07 23.26 8.24
N TYR A 289 17.96 24.04 8.86
CA TYR A 289 19.15 23.52 9.57
C TYR A 289 18.78 22.62 10.75
N THR A 290 17.55 22.74 11.27
CA THR A 290 17.08 21.94 12.40
C THR A 290 16.44 20.61 12.00
N THR A 291 16.08 20.45 10.72
CA THR A 291 15.40 19.27 10.16
C THR A 291 16.29 18.02 10.22
N ALA A 292 15.67 16.84 10.30
CA ALA A 292 16.41 15.58 10.31
C ALA A 292 17.14 15.34 8.98
N LEU A 293 16.50 15.69 7.86
CA LEU A 293 17.07 15.54 6.53
C LEU A 293 18.25 16.47 6.28
N TYR A 294 18.21 17.71 6.74
CA TYR A 294 19.37 18.59 6.65
C TYR A 294 20.57 18.01 7.41
N LYS A 295 20.33 17.51 8.63
CA LYS A 295 21.39 16.86 9.41
C LYS A 295 21.95 15.63 8.71
N LEU A 296 21.11 14.83 8.04
CA LEU A 296 21.52 13.62 7.33
C LEU A 296 22.23 13.93 5.99
N TRP A 297 21.78 14.94 5.25
CA TRP A 297 22.34 15.30 3.94
C TRP A 297 23.58 16.19 4.06
N VAL A 298 23.65 17.05 5.07
CA VAL A 298 24.70 18.07 5.19
C VAL A 298 25.59 17.84 6.40
N ASP A 299 25.01 17.75 7.60
CA ASP A 299 25.82 17.74 8.84
C ASP A 299 26.54 16.41 9.08
N GLN A 300 25.89 15.26 8.89
CA GLN A 300 26.47 13.95 9.13
C GLN A 300 27.66 13.66 8.21
N PRO A 301 27.56 13.90 6.88
CA PRO A 301 28.71 13.81 5.99
C PRO A 301 29.82 14.79 6.34
N ALA A 302 29.50 16.02 6.76
CA ALA A 302 30.51 17.03 7.09
C ALA A 302 31.16 16.86 8.46
N GLY A 303 30.42 16.31 9.44
CA GLY A 303 30.81 16.21 10.85
C GLY A 303 31.52 14.91 11.22
N THR A 304 31.44 13.88 10.39
CA THR A 304 32.21 12.64 10.58
C THR A 304 33.63 12.85 10.06
N ALA A 305 34.67 12.51 10.84
CA ALA A 305 36.04 12.55 10.35
C ALA A 305 36.20 11.55 9.19
N GLY A 306 36.37 12.05 7.96
CA GLY A 306 36.33 11.24 6.74
C GLY A 306 34.93 10.96 6.19
N GLY A 307 33.90 11.63 6.72
CA GLY A 307 32.58 11.67 6.12
C GLY A 307 32.63 12.37 4.76
N LEU A 308 31.94 11.78 3.79
CA LEU A 308 32.04 12.18 2.39
C LEU A 308 30.68 12.73 1.94
N PRO A 309 30.65 13.93 1.36
CA PRO A 309 29.39 14.58 0.98
C PRO A 309 28.65 13.76 -0.08
N TRP A 310 27.33 13.85 -0.08
CA TRP A 310 26.52 13.31 -1.16
C TRP A 310 26.81 14.09 -2.43
N ALA A 311 27.24 13.39 -3.48
CA ALA A 311 27.42 13.99 -4.81
C ALA A 311 26.07 14.14 -5.52
N VAL A 312 25.16 13.19 -5.31
CA VAL A 312 23.82 13.17 -5.86
C VAL A 312 22.84 12.66 -4.81
N VAL A 313 21.71 13.36 -4.67
CA VAL A 313 20.54 12.86 -3.94
C VAL A 313 19.41 12.68 -4.96
N ALA A 314 19.00 11.44 -5.19
CA ALA A 314 17.93 11.07 -6.10
C ALA A 314 16.68 10.69 -5.29
N GLY A 315 15.55 11.33 -5.57
CA GLY A 315 14.26 10.97 -4.96
C GLY A 315 13.41 10.15 -5.92
N ASN A 316 13.10 8.91 -5.56
CA ASN A 316 12.14 8.06 -6.27
C ASN A 316 10.71 8.44 -5.88
N TYR A 317 10.29 9.64 -6.29
CA TYR A 317 8.97 10.19 -6.00
C TYR A 317 8.33 10.82 -7.23
N ILE A 318 7.01 10.76 -7.29
CA ILE A 318 6.22 11.45 -8.30
C ILE A 318 5.84 12.82 -7.73
N PHE A 319 6.21 13.90 -8.44
CA PHE A 319 5.82 15.27 -8.12
C PHE A 319 4.76 15.74 -9.11
N GLU A 320 3.64 16.22 -8.59
CA GLU A 320 2.53 16.78 -9.35
C GLU A 320 2.55 18.31 -9.32
N LYS A 321 1.70 18.93 -10.15
CA LYS A 321 1.51 20.39 -10.18
C LYS A 321 0.62 20.88 -9.02
N GLN A 322 0.88 20.40 -7.81
CA GLN A 322 0.16 20.77 -6.60
C GLN A 322 1.03 21.70 -5.73
N ASN A 323 0.40 22.63 -5.00
CA ASN A 323 1.13 23.59 -4.16
C ASN A 323 2.07 22.91 -3.15
N LYS A 324 1.60 21.84 -2.49
CA LYS A 324 2.40 21.04 -1.55
C LYS A 324 3.71 20.52 -2.15
N ASP A 325 3.67 20.08 -3.41
CA ASP A 325 4.81 19.49 -4.10
C ASP A 325 5.80 20.58 -4.56
N LEU A 326 5.29 21.74 -4.97
CA LEU A 326 6.13 22.90 -5.30
C LEU A 326 6.86 23.45 -4.06
N VAL A 327 6.17 23.53 -2.92
CA VAL A 327 6.77 23.94 -1.64
C VAL A 327 7.85 22.95 -1.23
N LEU A 328 7.57 21.65 -1.33
CA LEU A 328 8.54 20.60 -1.03
C LEU A 328 9.79 20.71 -1.91
N LEU A 329 9.63 20.81 -3.24
CA LEU A 329 10.75 20.98 -4.17
C LEU A 329 11.54 22.25 -3.88
N GLY A 330 10.86 23.35 -3.56
CA GLY A 330 11.51 24.61 -3.17
C GLY A 330 12.31 24.50 -1.88
N ARG A 331 11.86 23.69 -0.91
CA ARG A 331 12.62 23.41 0.32
C ARG A 331 13.80 22.47 0.07
N ILE A 332 13.63 21.43 -0.74
CA ILE A 332 14.74 20.54 -1.16
C ILE A 332 15.83 21.34 -1.88
N ALA A 333 15.46 22.26 -2.77
CA ALA A 333 16.40 23.08 -3.53
C ALA A 333 17.18 24.11 -2.69
N LYS A 334 16.71 24.42 -1.46
CA LYS A 334 17.41 25.32 -0.53
C LYS A 334 18.49 24.62 0.30
N ILE A 335 18.43 23.29 0.40
CA ILE A 335 19.44 22.46 1.08
C ILE A 335 20.62 22.26 0.13
#